data_AF-L2FQJ5-F1
#
_entry.id   AF-L2FQJ5-F1
#
_cell.length_a   1.000
_cell.length_b   1.000
_cell.length_c   1.000
_cell.angle_alpha   90.00
_cell.angle_beta   90.00
_cell.angle_gamma   90.00
#
_symmetry.space_group_name_H-M   'P 1'
#
loop_
_entity.id
_entity.type
_entity.pdbx_description
1 polymer ?
#
loop_
_entity_poly.entity_id
_entity_poly.type
_entity_poly.pdbx_seq_one_letter_code
_entity_poly.pdbx_strand_id
1 'polypeptide(L)'
;MAGTRRPIGVSKRPMILMKRPIDTFDFAETSPKRHHPDPHSTEGILSRIAPSDLKSCFQEMLSDPLCGQAVEAHLQAYASKALKAESERTKRQADEIRKKASRAVAKATEDAYDPQNRTFHIEHIGKAVDPFVRHALDLWRSGSRANAPSLVFDLLMDFADRLIWKEWDFSVCGDNEDNDYVHLDIEDIFVGIVREELERCEDPKQWLQRDKTKDWASKVNRLNTSIDENNINKSSCHKYVRLKRLLETGTEKD
;
A
#
# COMPACT_ATOMS: atom_id res chain seq x y z
N MET A 1 3.73 73.44 20.54
CA MET A 1 2.33 72.92 20.54
C MET A 1 2.19 72.09 19.28
N ALA A 2 2.33 70.76 19.35
CA ALA A 2 1.29 69.79 19.73
C ALA A 2 0.04 69.93 18.86
N GLY A 3 -0.16 68.97 17.93
CA GLY A 3 -1.27 68.96 16.98
C GLY A 3 -1.34 67.69 16.13
N THR A 4 -1.39 66.53 16.82
CA THR A 4 -2.24 65.36 16.50
C THR A 4 -2.37 64.88 15.05
N ARG A 5 -1.56 63.86 14.70
CA ARG A 5 -1.85 62.93 13.60
C ARG A 5 -3.10 62.10 13.94
N ARG A 6 -4.06 62.04 13.01
CA ARG A 6 -5.25 61.18 13.10
C ARG A 6 -4.83 59.70 12.99
N PRO A 7 -5.47 58.79 13.76
CA PRO A 7 -5.18 57.36 13.65
C PRO A 7 -5.83 56.80 12.39
N ILE A 8 -5.05 56.02 11.64
CA ILE A 8 -5.53 55.18 10.54
C ILE A 8 -6.46 54.14 11.16
N GLY A 9 -7.74 54.20 10.80
CA GLY A 9 -8.73 53.21 11.16
C GLY A 9 -8.35 51.85 10.59
N VAL A 10 -7.94 50.94 11.47
CA VAL A 10 -7.67 49.55 11.13
C VAL A 10 -9.03 48.87 10.92
N SER A 11 -9.35 48.59 9.65
CA SER A 11 -10.44 47.72 9.27
C SER A 11 -10.26 46.36 9.96
N LYS A 12 -11.17 46.03 10.89
CA LYS A 12 -11.28 44.68 11.46
C LYS A 12 -11.85 43.74 10.40
N ARG A 13 -11.01 43.22 9.53
CA ARG A 13 -11.29 41.93 8.88
C ARG A 13 -10.93 40.82 9.89
N PRO A 14 -11.80 39.83 10.14
CA PRO A 14 -11.39 38.66 10.89
C PRO A 14 -10.29 37.97 10.09
N MET A 15 -9.07 37.90 10.65
CA MET A 15 -8.07 36.97 10.15
C MET A 15 -8.64 35.58 10.34
N ILE A 16 -9.06 34.97 9.23
CA ILE A 16 -9.20 33.52 9.16
C ILE A 16 -7.79 32.99 9.39
N LEU A 17 -7.54 32.50 10.61
CA LEU A 17 -6.33 31.80 10.96
C LEU A 17 -6.29 30.55 10.08
N MET A 18 -5.55 30.60 8.98
CA MET A 18 -5.23 29.44 8.16
C MET A 18 -4.62 28.38 9.09
N LYS A 19 -5.37 27.31 9.34
CA LYS A 19 -4.83 26.11 9.98
C LYS A 19 -3.70 25.62 9.08
N ARG A 20 -2.47 25.69 9.58
CA ARG A 20 -1.33 25.02 8.96
C ARG A 20 -1.64 23.52 8.86
N PRO A 21 -1.19 22.83 7.82
CA PRO A 21 -1.16 21.38 7.83
C PRO A 21 -0.17 20.93 8.93
N ILE A 22 -0.68 20.26 9.94
CA ILE A 22 0.06 19.38 10.85
C ILE A 22 -0.06 18.01 10.15
N ASP A 23 0.98 17.29 9.75
CA ASP A 23 1.99 16.67 10.61
C ASP A 23 3.31 16.45 9.83
N THR A 24 4.26 17.36 10.00
CA THR A 24 5.66 16.94 10.13
C THR A 24 5.86 16.64 11.61
N PHE A 25 6.28 15.41 11.92
CA PHE A 25 6.71 15.04 13.27
C PHE A 25 7.97 15.85 13.62
N ASP A 26 7.77 17.06 14.14
CA ASP A 26 8.80 17.84 14.82
C ASP A 26 9.07 17.16 16.16
N PHE A 27 10.14 16.38 16.24
CA PHE A 27 10.74 15.90 17.49
C PHE A 27 11.54 17.02 18.19
N ALA A 28 11.02 18.25 18.19
CA ALA A 28 11.65 19.40 18.81
C ALA A 28 10.71 20.04 19.84
N GLU A 29 11.07 19.77 21.11
CA GLU A 29 10.86 20.69 22.24
C GLU A 29 9.43 21.04 22.66
N THR A 30 8.69 20.02 23.13
CA THR A 30 8.17 20.11 24.50
C THR A 30 8.48 18.82 25.22
N SER A 31 9.74 18.66 25.66
CA SER A 31 10.00 17.71 26.73
C SER A 31 9.15 18.16 27.92
N PRO A 32 8.16 17.37 28.40
CA PRO A 32 7.73 17.58 29.78
C PRO A 32 9.02 17.50 30.58
N LYS A 33 9.27 18.46 31.48
CA LYS A 33 10.41 18.39 32.41
C LYS A 33 10.48 16.94 32.88
N ARG A 34 11.53 16.21 32.48
CA ARG A 34 11.70 14.82 32.88
C ARG A 34 11.76 14.90 34.40
N HIS A 35 10.66 14.61 35.07
CA HIS A 35 10.71 14.27 36.47
C HIS A 35 11.60 13.05 36.48
N HIS A 36 12.85 13.22 36.89
CA HIS A 36 13.65 12.09 37.27
C HIS A 36 12.81 11.36 38.31
N PRO A 37 12.37 10.11 38.04
CA PRO A 37 11.58 9.37 39.00
C PRO A 37 12.39 9.34 40.29
N ASP A 38 11.73 9.64 41.42
CA ASP A 38 12.36 9.70 42.72
C ASP A 38 13.29 8.49 42.87
N PRO A 39 14.58 8.67 43.21
CA PRO A 39 15.54 7.59 43.37
C PRO A 39 15.05 6.39 44.16
N HIS A 40 14.12 6.63 45.10
CA HIS A 40 13.58 5.64 46.02
C HIS A 40 12.19 5.13 45.60
N SER A 41 11.60 5.66 44.53
CA SER A 41 10.38 5.14 43.93
C SER A 41 10.66 3.87 43.12
N THR A 42 9.64 3.02 42.95
CA THR A 42 9.73 1.79 42.16
C THR A 42 10.19 2.05 40.72
N GLU A 43 9.68 3.11 40.07
CA GLU A 43 10.15 3.53 38.74
C GLU A 43 11.61 4.00 38.76
N GLY A 44 12.02 4.73 39.80
CA GLY A 44 13.39 5.21 39.96
C GLY A 44 14.40 4.08 40.16
N ILE A 45 14.01 3.04 40.89
CA ILE A 45 14.82 1.83 41.09
C ILE A 45 14.86 1.00 39.80
N LEU A 46 13.72 0.71 39.18
CA LEU A 46 13.64 -0.10 37.96
C LEU A 46 14.35 0.55 36.77
N SER A 47 14.36 1.87 36.67
CA SER A 47 15.06 2.60 35.60
C SER A 47 16.59 2.45 35.62
N ARG A 48 17.16 1.95 36.72
CA ARG A 48 18.62 1.77 36.92
C ARG A 48 19.07 0.32 36.79
N ILE A 49 18.12 -0.61 36.69
CA ILE A 49 18.39 -2.05 36.58
C ILE A 49 18.35 -2.41 35.09
N ALA A 50 19.34 -3.19 34.63
CA ALA A 50 19.32 -3.64 33.24
C ALA A 50 18.17 -4.63 33.00
N PRO A 51 17.50 -4.61 31.84
CA PRO A 51 16.43 -5.55 31.54
C PRO A 51 16.86 -7.03 31.66
N SER A 52 18.14 -7.33 31.42
CA SER A 52 18.72 -8.67 31.61
C SER A 52 18.63 -9.16 33.05
N ASP A 53 18.74 -8.24 34.01
CA ASP A 53 18.83 -8.56 35.45
C ASP A 53 17.44 -8.73 36.06
N LEU A 54 16.41 -8.18 35.39
CA LEU A 54 15.00 -8.35 35.77
C LEU A 54 14.40 -9.68 35.30
N LYS A 55 15.13 -10.46 34.48
CA LYS A 55 14.60 -11.70 33.89
C LYS A 55 14.10 -12.68 34.94
N SER A 56 14.85 -12.90 36.02
CA SER A 56 14.47 -13.79 37.11
C SER A 56 13.25 -13.29 37.88
N CYS A 57 13.18 -11.98 38.15
CA CYS A 57 12.03 -11.35 38.79
C CYS A 57 10.76 -11.44 37.95
N PHE A 58 10.87 -11.24 36.63
CA PHE A 58 9.75 -11.44 35.71
C PHE A 58 9.29 -12.90 35.66
N GLN A 59 10.22 -13.86 35.65
CA GLN A 59 9.86 -15.29 35.69
C GLN A 59 9.11 -15.67 36.97
N GLU A 60 9.53 -15.14 38.12
CA GLU A 60 8.86 -15.36 39.39
C GLU A 60 7.48 -14.68 39.42
N MET A 61 7.35 -13.45 38.92
CA MET A 61 6.05 -12.78 38.77
C MET A 61 5.11 -13.54 37.83
N LEU A 62 5.61 -14.04 36.69
CA LEU A 62 4.83 -14.82 35.74
C LEU A 62 4.43 -16.21 36.26
N SER A 63 5.04 -16.68 37.36
CA SER A 63 4.63 -17.91 38.03
C SER A 63 3.32 -17.76 38.81
N ASP A 64 2.94 -16.53 39.18
CA ASP A 64 1.60 -16.21 39.67
C ASP A 64 0.61 -16.24 38.47
N PRO A 65 -0.40 -17.14 38.49
CA PRO A 65 -1.36 -17.27 37.39
C PRO A 65 -2.10 -15.97 37.06
N LEU A 66 -2.39 -15.11 38.04
CA LEU A 66 -3.10 -13.85 37.80
C LEU A 66 -2.20 -12.83 37.08
N CYS A 67 -0.93 -12.76 37.50
CA CYS A 67 0.06 -11.89 36.84
C CYS A 67 0.36 -12.41 35.43
N GLY A 68 0.51 -13.72 35.26
CA GLY A 68 0.70 -14.36 33.95
C GLY A 68 -0.43 -14.03 32.97
N GLN A 69 -1.69 -14.20 33.39
CA GLN A 69 -2.86 -13.85 32.56
C GLN A 69 -2.92 -12.36 32.22
N ALA A 70 -2.61 -11.48 33.18
CA ALA A 70 -2.59 -10.03 32.93
C ALA A 70 -1.51 -9.65 31.90
N VAL A 71 -0.30 -10.20 32.04
CA VAL A 71 0.80 -9.96 31.09
C VAL A 71 0.44 -10.50 29.71
N GLU A 72 -0.12 -11.70 29.62
CA GLU A 72 -0.57 -12.28 28.35
C GLU A 72 -1.61 -11.39 27.67
N ALA A 73 -2.64 -10.95 28.39
CA ALA A 73 -3.68 -10.06 27.86
C ALA A 73 -3.08 -8.73 27.36
N HIS A 74 -2.12 -8.15 28.09
CA HIS A 74 -1.43 -6.94 27.65
C HIS A 74 -0.57 -7.17 26.40
N LEU A 75 0.14 -8.30 26.30
CA LEU A 75 0.93 -8.65 25.11
C LEU A 75 0.03 -8.88 23.89
N GLN A 76 -1.09 -9.60 24.05
CA GLN A 76 -2.08 -9.82 22.99
C GLN A 76 -2.71 -8.50 22.52
N ALA A 77 -3.06 -7.60 23.45
CA ALA A 77 -3.59 -6.28 23.12
C ALA A 77 -2.55 -5.41 22.39
N TYR A 78 -1.30 -5.45 22.83
CA TYR A 78 -0.21 -4.74 22.18
C TYR A 78 0.04 -5.28 20.76
N ALA A 79 0.13 -6.59 20.60
CA ALA A 79 0.30 -7.24 19.30
C ALA A 79 -0.85 -6.88 18.34
N SER A 80 -2.10 -6.90 18.83
CA SER A 80 -3.28 -6.53 18.05
C SER A 80 -3.24 -5.06 17.61
N LYS A 81 -2.83 -4.16 18.51
CA LYS A 81 -2.69 -2.72 18.21
C LYS A 81 -1.56 -2.46 17.21
N ALA A 82 -0.42 -3.13 17.37
CA ALA A 82 0.71 -3.03 16.47
C ALA A 82 0.34 -3.51 15.06
N LEU A 83 -0.31 -4.68 14.95
CA LEU A 83 -0.79 -5.23 13.69
C LEU A 83 -1.78 -4.28 13.00
N LYS A 84 -2.71 -3.69 13.75
CA LYS A 84 -3.65 -2.70 13.19
C LYS A 84 -2.93 -1.47 12.65
N ALA A 85 -1.98 -0.92 13.40
CA ALA A 85 -1.20 0.25 12.97
C ALA A 85 -0.36 -0.04 11.72
N GLU A 86 0.27 -1.21 11.66
CA GLU A 86 1.03 -1.67 10.50
C GLU A 86 0.13 -1.89 9.27
N SER A 87 -1.06 -2.46 9.49
CA SER A 87 -2.08 -2.66 8.45
C SER A 87 -2.54 -1.32 7.86
N GLU A 88 -2.84 -0.33 8.71
CA GLU A 88 -3.20 1.03 8.28
C GLU A 88 -2.06 1.73 7.54
N ARG A 89 -0.81 1.55 7.99
CA ARG A 89 0.37 2.09 7.30
C ARG A 89 0.53 1.49 5.90
N THR A 90 0.44 0.17 5.79
CA THR A 90 0.55 -0.55 4.51
C THR A 90 -0.54 -0.09 3.54
N LYS A 91 -1.77 0.09 4.02
CA LYS A 91 -2.88 0.62 3.22
C LYS A 91 -2.61 2.04 2.71
N ARG A 92 -2.12 2.95 3.57
CA ARG A 92 -1.77 4.32 3.16
C ARG A 92 -0.69 4.34 2.08
N GLN A 93 0.31 3.45 2.18
CA GLN A 93 1.35 3.32 1.16
C GLN A 93 0.77 2.84 -0.18
N ALA A 94 -0.10 1.82 -0.17
CA ALA A 94 -0.78 1.36 -1.39
C ALA A 94 -1.60 2.48 -2.04
N ASP A 95 -2.36 3.25 -1.25
CA ASP A 95 -3.16 4.38 -1.74
C ASP A 95 -2.30 5.50 -2.32
N GLU A 96 -1.12 5.76 -1.73
CA GLU A 96 -0.17 6.74 -2.24
C GLU A 96 0.43 6.31 -3.58
N ILE A 97 0.80 5.02 -3.71
CA ILE A 97 1.28 4.44 -4.97
C ILE A 97 0.21 4.59 -6.05
N ARG A 98 -1.04 4.19 -5.77
CA ARG A 98 -2.19 4.33 -6.69
C ARG A 98 -2.37 5.77 -7.17
N LYS A 99 -2.33 6.73 -6.23
CA LYS A 99 -2.51 8.15 -6.53
C LYS A 99 -1.38 8.71 -7.40
N LYS A 100 -0.13 8.36 -7.11
CA LYS A 100 1.03 8.83 -7.88
C LYS A 100 1.06 8.22 -9.28
N ALA A 101 0.77 6.92 -9.41
CA ALA A 101 0.64 6.24 -10.70
C ALA A 101 -0.44 6.91 -11.56
N SER A 102 -1.62 7.19 -10.98
CA SER A 102 -2.71 7.88 -11.68
C SER A 102 -2.28 9.24 -12.25
N ARG A 103 -1.50 10.02 -11.50
CA ARG A 103 -0.99 11.32 -11.95
C ARG A 103 0.07 11.17 -13.04
N ALA A 104 0.95 10.18 -12.91
CA ALA A 104 1.98 9.90 -13.91
C ALA A 104 1.36 9.47 -15.24
N VAL A 105 0.34 8.60 -15.22
CA VAL A 105 -0.41 8.19 -16.41
C VAL A 105 -1.13 9.37 -17.06
N ALA A 106 -1.80 10.21 -16.26
CA ALA A 106 -2.48 11.40 -16.79
C ALA A 106 -1.50 12.32 -17.53
N LYS A 107 -0.35 12.59 -16.92
CA LYS A 107 0.72 13.38 -17.55
C LYS A 107 1.28 12.69 -18.80
N ALA A 108 1.57 11.39 -18.73
CA ALA A 108 2.07 10.63 -19.88
C ALA A 108 1.06 10.64 -21.03
N THR A 109 -0.24 10.66 -20.74
CA THR A 109 -1.29 10.76 -21.77
C THR A 109 -1.24 12.11 -22.48
N GLU A 110 -0.98 13.20 -21.75
CA GLU A 110 -0.78 14.53 -22.34
C GLU A 110 0.49 14.58 -23.19
N ASP A 111 1.58 13.95 -22.72
CA ASP A 111 2.90 13.96 -23.37
C ASP A 111 3.01 12.93 -24.54
N ALA A 112 2.14 11.93 -24.58
CA ALA A 112 2.21 10.83 -25.55
C ALA A 112 1.61 11.18 -26.91
N TYR A 113 0.82 12.24 -27.01
CA TYR A 113 0.29 12.71 -28.30
C TYR A 113 1.29 13.66 -28.97
N ASP A 114 1.83 13.25 -30.13
CA ASP A 114 2.60 14.13 -31.00
C ASP A 114 1.64 14.85 -31.97
N PRO A 115 1.34 16.15 -31.77
CA PRO A 115 0.44 16.88 -32.64
C PRO A 115 0.99 17.11 -34.06
N GLN A 116 2.31 16.99 -34.26
CA GLN A 116 2.95 17.21 -35.57
C GLN A 116 2.81 15.97 -36.45
N ASN A 117 3.07 14.78 -35.88
CA ASN A 117 2.97 13.52 -36.60
C ASN A 117 1.61 12.84 -36.44
N ARG A 118 0.74 13.36 -35.56
CA ARG A 118 -0.55 12.75 -35.17
C ARG A 118 -0.40 11.31 -34.68
N THR A 119 0.76 11.00 -34.11
CA THR A 119 1.07 9.69 -33.54
C THR A 119 0.89 9.74 -32.03
N PHE A 120 0.41 8.65 -31.47
CA PHE A 120 0.40 8.43 -30.04
C PHE A 120 1.47 7.38 -29.71
N HIS A 121 2.15 7.50 -28.57
CA HIS A 121 3.17 6.52 -28.17
C HIS A 121 2.76 5.87 -26.86
N ILE A 122 2.05 4.74 -26.95
CA ILE A 122 1.52 4.03 -25.79
C ILE A 122 2.61 3.56 -24.82
N GLU A 123 3.83 3.31 -25.31
CA GLU A 123 4.99 3.01 -24.47
C GLU A 123 5.24 4.06 -23.37
N HIS A 124 4.88 5.33 -23.60
CA HIS A 124 5.01 6.39 -22.60
C HIS A 124 4.12 6.14 -21.39
N ILE A 125 2.94 5.55 -21.59
CA ILE A 125 2.04 5.14 -20.51
C ILE A 125 2.68 4.00 -19.71
N GLY A 126 3.22 2.99 -20.39
CA GLY A 126 3.94 1.89 -19.75
C GLY A 126 5.12 2.38 -18.90
N LYS A 127 5.99 3.21 -19.49
CA LYS A 127 7.13 3.82 -18.80
C LYS A 127 6.72 4.66 -17.60
N ALA A 128 5.53 5.27 -17.63
CA ALA A 128 4.99 6.03 -16.51
C ALA A 128 4.47 5.13 -15.37
N VAL A 129 3.99 3.93 -15.68
CA VAL A 129 3.45 2.97 -14.69
C VAL A 129 4.55 2.10 -14.06
N ASP A 130 5.57 1.70 -14.82
CA ASP A 130 6.65 0.79 -14.40
C ASP A 130 7.27 1.10 -13.00
N PRO A 131 7.65 2.35 -12.66
CA PRO A 131 8.19 2.65 -11.34
C PRO A 131 7.25 2.31 -10.18
N PHE A 132 5.93 2.37 -10.42
CA PHE A 132 4.91 2.09 -9.42
C PHE A 132 4.62 0.59 -9.28
N VAL A 133 4.85 -0.20 -10.32
CA VAL A 133 4.86 -1.67 -10.25
C VAL A 133 5.99 -2.12 -9.31
N ARG A 134 7.18 -1.52 -9.44
CA ARG A 134 8.31 -1.79 -8.52
C ARG A 134 8.00 -1.39 -7.08
N HIS A 135 7.39 -0.22 -6.86
CA HIS A 135 6.96 0.17 -5.52
C HIS A 135 5.90 -0.78 -4.93
N ALA A 136 5.04 -1.35 -5.76
CA ALA A 136 4.07 -2.36 -5.33
C ALA A 136 4.76 -3.67 -4.92
N LEU A 137 5.78 -4.10 -5.66
CA LEU A 137 6.65 -5.23 -5.29
C LEU A 137 7.39 -4.98 -3.97
N ASP A 138 7.96 -3.79 -3.78
CA ASP A 138 8.62 -3.42 -2.53
C ASP A 138 7.64 -3.41 -1.36
N LEU A 139 6.41 -2.91 -1.57
CA LEU A 139 5.34 -2.96 -0.57
C LEU A 139 4.96 -4.40 -0.21
N TRP A 140 4.90 -5.31 -1.17
CA TRP A 140 4.64 -6.72 -0.88
C TRP A 140 5.76 -7.35 -0.04
N ARG A 141 7.02 -7.05 -0.37
CA ARG A 141 8.19 -7.61 0.33
C ARG A 141 8.40 -7.04 1.74
N SER A 142 8.09 -5.76 1.94
CA SER A 142 8.39 -5.02 3.18
C SER A 142 7.17 -4.68 4.04
N GLY A 143 5.97 -4.84 3.48
CA GLY A 143 4.72 -4.55 4.18
C GLY A 143 4.28 -5.67 5.11
N SER A 144 3.19 -5.43 5.83
CA SER A 144 2.65 -6.43 6.75
C SER A 144 2.21 -7.68 5.98
N ARG A 145 2.76 -8.83 6.36
CA ARG A 145 2.43 -10.12 5.73
C ARG A 145 0.95 -10.48 5.80
N ALA A 146 0.21 -9.92 6.76
CA ALA A 146 -1.21 -10.19 6.93
C ALA A 146 -2.09 -9.55 5.84
N ASN A 147 -1.69 -8.40 5.27
CA ASN A 147 -2.55 -7.65 4.35
C ASN A 147 -1.86 -7.16 3.07
N ALA A 148 -0.53 -7.06 3.04
CA ALA A 148 0.24 -6.61 1.88
C ALA A 148 -0.08 -7.43 0.62
N PRO A 149 -0.19 -8.77 0.65
CA PRO A 149 -0.58 -9.55 -0.53
C PRO A 149 -1.90 -9.08 -1.15
N SER A 150 -2.91 -8.77 -0.32
CA SER A 150 -4.21 -8.28 -0.82
C SER A 150 -4.14 -6.91 -1.41
N LEU A 151 -3.51 -5.99 -0.69
CA LEU A 151 -3.45 -4.59 -1.11
C LEU A 151 -2.65 -4.45 -2.40
N VAL A 152 -1.56 -5.21 -2.52
CA VAL A 152 -0.73 -5.20 -3.72
C VAL A 152 -1.45 -5.89 -4.87
N PHE A 153 -2.14 -7.02 -4.65
CA PHE A 153 -2.95 -7.65 -5.69
C PHE A 153 -4.01 -6.69 -6.24
N ASP A 154 -4.77 -6.03 -5.36
CA ASP A 154 -5.80 -5.07 -5.79
C ASP A 154 -5.18 -3.86 -6.52
N LEU A 155 -4.04 -3.37 -6.05
CA LEU A 155 -3.31 -2.27 -6.69
C LEU A 155 -2.82 -2.63 -8.09
N LEU A 156 -2.24 -3.81 -8.26
CA LEU A 156 -1.78 -4.31 -9.55
C LEU A 156 -2.94 -4.55 -10.50
N MET A 157 -4.11 -4.96 -9.99
CA MET A 157 -5.32 -5.13 -10.80
C MET A 157 -5.78 -3.78 -11.37
N ASP A 158 -5.74 -2.72 -10.54
CA ASP A 158 -6.05 -1.36 -11.01
C ASP A 158 -5.07 -0.89 -12.10
N PHE A 159 -3.81 -1.32 -12.04
CA PHE A 159 -2.81 -0.98 -13.07
C PHE A 159 -3.04 -1.76 -14.36
N ALA A 160 -3.24 -3.07 -14.26
CA ALA A 160 -3.51 -3.93 -15.41
C ALA A 160 -4.77 -3.48 -16.17
N ASP A 161 -5.87 -3.24 -15.47
CA ASP A 161 -7.14 -2.80 -16.07
C ASP A 161 -6.98 -1.49 -16.84
N ARG A 162 -6.26 -0.52 -16.26
CA ARG A 162 -5.99 0.76 -16.92
C ARG A 162 -5.12 0.64 -18.16
N LEU A 163 -4.10 -0.20 -18.12
CA LEU A 163 -3.21 -0.40 -19.27
C LEU A 163 -3.99 -1.02 -20.43
N ILE A 164 -4.81 -2.05 -20.16
CA ILE A 164 -5.69 -2.70 -21.14
C ILE A 164 -6.67 -1.70 -21.78
N TRP A 165 -7.35 -0.89 -20.96
CA TRP A 165 -8.25 0.14 -21.50
C TRP A 165 -7.53 1.16 -22.39
N LYS A 166 -6.30 1.52 -22.03
CA LYS A 166 -5.49 2.44 -22.85
C LYS A 166 -5.06 1.77 -24.15
N GLU A 167 -4.58 0.53 -24.12
CA GLU A 167 -4.27 -0.27 -25.31
C GLU A 167 -5.44 -0.33 -26.27
N TRP A 168 -6.66 -0.55 -25.77
CA TRP A 168 -7.86 -0.53 -26.61
C TRP A 168 -8.16 0.85 -27.21
N ASP A 169 -8.18 1.91 -26.39
CA ASP A 169 -8.44 3.29 -26.85
C ASP A 169 -7.53 3.64 -28.05
N PHE A 170 -6.26 3.22 -28.01
CA PHE A 170 -5.27 3.53 -29.04
C PHE A 170 -5.24 2.55 -30.22
N SER A 171 -5.54 1.27 -29.99
CA SER A 171 -5.76 0.28 -31.06
C SER A 171 -6.86 0.75 -32.01
N VAL A 172 -7.94 1.33 -31.48
CA VAL A 172 -9.03 1.93 -32.27
C VAL A 172 -8.56 3.18 -33.05
N CYS A 173 -7.56 3.90 -32.56
CA CYS A 173 -6.95 5.04 -33.24
C CYS A 173 -5.89 4.66 -34.30
N GLY A 174 -5.62 3.36 -34.50
CA GLY A 174 -4.68 2.87 -35.51
C GLY A 174 -3.21 2.85 -35.06
N ASP A 175 -2.96 3.01 -33.76
CA ASP A 175 -1.66 2.74 -33.15
C ASP A 175 -1.58 1.23 -32.86
N ASN A 176 -0.50 0.58 -33.33
CA ASN A 176 -0.31 -0.87 -33.22
C ASN A 176 0.83 -1.23 -32.24
N GLU A 177 1.32 -0.28 -31.46
CA GLU A 177 2.33 -0.56 -30.44
C GLU A 177 1.68 -1.23 -29.21
N ASP A 178 2.29 -2.30 -28.71
CA ASP A 178 1.84 -3.04 -27.53
C ASP A 178 2.76 -2.73 -26.32
N ASN A 179 2.24 -2.73 -25.09
CA ASN A 179 3.02 -2.42 -23.87
C ASN A 179 3.41 -3.68 -23.06
N ASP A 180 3.90 -4.70 -23.75
CA ASP A 180 4.09 -6.07 -23.24
C ASP A 180 4.98 -6.18 -21.99
N TYR A 181 6.02 -5.34 -21.89
CA TYR A 181 6.99 -5.40 -20.80
C TYR A 181 6.36 -5.12 -19.43
N VAL A 182 5.45 -4.14 -19.34
CA VAL A 182 4.85 -3.77 -18.04
C VAL A 182 3.82 -4.82 -17.61
N HIS A 183 3.11 -5.43 -18.56
CA HIS A 183 2.17 -6.53 -18.27
C HIS A 183 2.90 -7.77 -17.72
N LEU A 184 4.10 -8.08 -18.23
CA LEU A 184 4.94 -9.18 -17.72
C LEU A 184 5.31 -9.00 -16.25
N ASP A 185 5.84 -7.84 -15.89
CA ASP A 185 6.26 -7.56 -14.51
C ASP A 185 5.07 -7.64 -13.54
N ILE A 186 3.89 -7.17 -13.97
CA ILE A 186 2.66 -7.26 -13.16
C ILE A 186 2.22 -8.72 -12.95
N GLU A 187 2.25 -9.54 -14.00
CA GLU A 187 1.90 -10.97 -13.91
C GLU A 187 2.82 -11.74 -12.97
N ASP A 188 4.14 -11.57 -13.12
CA ASP A 188 5.13 -12.26 -12.29
C ASP A 188 4.90 -11.96 -10.80
N ILE A 189 4.52 -10.72 -10.48
CA ILE A 189 4.17 -10.33 -9.11
C ILE A 189 2.85 -10.98 -8.68
N PHE A 190 1.82 -11.01 -9.53
CA PHE A 190 0.56 -11.71 -9.22
C PHE A 190 0.78 -13.19 -8.92
N VAL A 191 1.51 -13.90 -9.79
CA VAL A 191 1.84 -15.31 -9.62
C VAL A 191 2.64 -15.52 -8.34
N GLY A 192 3.62 -14.65 -8.08
CA GLY A 192 4.40 -14.68 -6.85
C GLY A 192 3.52 -14.57 -5.60
N ILE A 193 2.57 -13.62 -5.58
CA ILE A 193 1.63 -13.43 -4.47
C ILE A 193 0.79 -14.69 -4.26
N VAL A 194 0.21 -15.23 -5.32
CA VAL A 194 -0.68 -16.40 -5.21
C VAL A 194 0.09 -17.65 -4.79
N ARG A 195 1.31 -17.87 -5.31
CA ARG A 195 2.18 -18.97 -4.87
C ARG A 195 2.56 -18.86 -3.40
N GLU A 196 2.99 -17.69 -2.93
CA GLU A 196 3.34 -17.50 -1.52
C GLU A 196 2.15 -17.81 -0.60
N GLU A 197 0.96 -17.35 -0.97
CA GLU A 197 -0.27 -17.62 -0.20
C GLU A 197 -0.65 -19.11 -0.22
N LEU A 198 -0.48 -19.80 -1.36
CA LEU A 198 -0.73 -21.25 -1.47
C LEU A 198 0.27 -22.07 -0.64
N GLU A 199 1.56 -21.74 -0.69
CA GLU A 199 2.62 -22.42 0.08
C GLU A 199 2.42 -22.30 1.60
N ARG A 200 1.82 -21.19 2.04
CA ARG A 200 1.51 -20.95 3.46
C ARG A 200 0.22 -21.62 3.92
N CYS A 201 -0.64 -22.05 3.01
CA CYS A 201 -1.93 -22.55 3.39
C CYS A 201 -1.88 -24.04 3.72
N GLU A 202 -2.29 -24.41 4.93
CA GLU A 202 -2.37 -25.81 5.37
C GLU A 202 -3.32 -26.63 4.49
N ASP A 203 -4.41 -26.01 4.01
CA ASP A 203 -5.33 -26.61 3.04
C ASP A 203 -5.51 -25.67 1.82
N PRO A 204 -4.75 -25.91 0.73
CA PRO A 204 -4.84 -25.13 -0.50
C PRO A 204 -6.22 -25.21 -1.17
N LYS A 205 -6.91 -26.35 -1.08
CA LYS A 205 -8.23 -26.51 -1.71
C LYS A 205 -9.27 -25.64 -1.01
N GLN A 206 -9.22 -25.57 0.32
CA GLN A 206 -10.08 -24.66 1.07
C GLN A 206 -9.73 -23.20 0.82
N TRP A 207 -8.44 -22.86 0.66
CA TRP A 207 -8.01 -21.51 0.35
C TRP A 207 -8.58 -20.99 -0.97
N LEU A 208 -8.56 -21.82 -2.02
CA LEU A 208 -9.13 -21.50 -3.33
C LEU A 208 -10.65 -21.23 -3.25
N GLN A 209 -11.33 -21.82 -2.26
CA GLN A 209 -12.76 -21.64 -2.04
C GLN A 209 -13.14 -20.41 -1.21
N ARG A 210 -12.16 -19.69 -0.63
CA ARG A 210 -12.40 -18.48 0.18
C ARG A 210 -12.96 -17.36 -0.68
N ASP A 211 -13.81 -16.53 -0.07
CA ASP A 211 -14.45 -15.38 -0.75
C ASP A 211 -13.44 -14.43 -1.37
N LYS A 212 -12.33 -14.18 -0.67
CA LYS A 212 -11.24 -13.32 -1.15
C LYS A 212 -10.59 -13.88 -2.43
N THR A 213 -10.30 -15.18 -2.46
CA THR A 213 -9.70 -15.83 -3.63
C THR A 213 -10.67 -15.86 -4.80
N LYS A 214 -11.95 -16.08 -4.53
CA LYS A 214 -13.03 -15.98 -5.53
C LYS A 214 -13.17 -14.56 -6.08
N ASP A 215 -13.03 -13.53 -5.25
CA ASP A 215 -13.00 -12.14 -5.69
C ASP A 215 -11.81 -11.87 -6.62
N TRP A 216 -10.61 -12.35 -6.27
CA TRP A 216 -9.44 -12.26 -7.15
C TRP A 216 -9.67 -12.97 -8.49
N ALA A 217 -10.18 -14.21 -8.48
CA ALA A 217 -10.50 -14.95 -9.70
C ALA A 217 -11.53 -14.20 -10.56
N SER A 218 -12.55 -13.59 -9.93
CA SER A 218 -13.56 -12.78 -10.60
C SER A 218 -12.98 -11.50 -11.22
N LYS A 219 -12.05 -10.82 -10.54
CA LYS A 219 -11.34 -9.65 -11.08
C LYS A 219 -10.48 -10.03 -12.29
N VAL A 220 -9.71 -11.10 -12.19
CA VAL A 220 -8.91 -11.62 -13.31
C VAL A 220 -9.81 -12.05 -14.47
N ASN A 221 -10.95 -12.68 -14.20
CA ASN A 221 -11.91 -13.06 -15.24
C ASN A 221 -12.50 -11.85 -15.96
N ARG A 222 -12.88 -10.79 -15.23
CA ARG A 222 -13.34 -9.53 -15.82
C ARG A 222 -12.29 -8.93 -16.75
N LEU A 223 -11.03 -8.90 -16.30
CA LEU A 223 -9.91 -8.42 -17.08
C LEU A 223 -9.74 -9.22 -18.40
N ASN A 224 -9.78 -10.55 -18.31
CA ASN A 224 -9.75 -11.44 -19.49
C ASN A 224 -10.92 -11.18 -20.45
N THR A 225 -12.13 -10.99 -19.93
CA THR A 225 -13.30 -10.66 -20.76
C THR A 225 -13.11 -9.32 -21.47
N SER A 226 -12.59 -8.30 -20.77
CA SER A 226 -12.30 -6.99 -21.39
C SER A 226 -11.26 -7.09 -22.51
N ILE A 227 -10.25 -7.95 -22.37
CA ILE A 227 -9.29 -8.22 -23.45
C ILE A 227 -9.97 -8.85 -24.66
N ASP A 228 -10.79 -9.88 -24.43
CA ASP A 228 -11.49 -10.62 -25.48
C ASP A 228 -12.50 -9.75 -26.24
N GLU A 229 -13.31 -8.95 -25.54
CA GLU A 229 -14.33 -8.07 -26.13
C GLU A 229 -13.74 -6.95 -26.97
N ASN A 230 -12.60 -6.41 -26.52
CA ASN A 230 -11.93 -5.28 -27.15
C ASN A 230 -10.95 -5.69 -28.25
N ASN A 231 -10.80 -7.00 -28.50
CA ASN A 231 -9.93 -7.58 -29.51
C ASN A 231 -8.46 -7.10 -29.38
N ILE A 232 -8.04 -6.78 -28.15
CA ILE A 232 -6.67 -6.41 -27.82
C ILE A 232 -5.77 -7.60 -28.16
N ASN A 233 -4.57 -7.33 -28.68
CA ASN A 233 -3.66 -8.37 -29.15
C ASN A 233 -3.47 -9.46 -28.09
N LYS A 234 -4.05 -10.64 -28.34
CA LYS A 234 -4.09 -11.67 -27.32
C LYS A 234 -2.68 -12.16 -26.95
N SER A 235 -1.70 -12.07 -27.86
CA SER A 235 -0.32 -12.51 -27.59
C SER A 235 0.31 -11.78 -26.39
N SER A 236 -0.13 -10.55 -26.13
CA SER A 236 0.24 -9.71 -24.99
C SER A 236 -0.44 -10.14 -23.68
N CYS A 237 -1.64 -10.72 -23.77
CA CYS A 237 -2.56 -10.97 -22.65
C CYS A 237 -2.84 -12.46 -22.29
N HIS A 238 -2.27 -13.44 -23.01
CA HIS A 238 -2.38 -14.89 -22.68
C HIS A 238 -1.99 -15.24 -21.23
N LYS A 239 -1.32 -14.31 -20.57
CA LYS A 239 -0.74 -14.33 -19.24
C LYS A 239 -1.76 -14.31 -18.10
N TYR A 240 -2.85 -13.53 -18.23
CA TYR A 240 -3.94 -13.52 -17.24
C TYR A 240 -4.78 -14.81 -17.22
N VAL A 241 -4.66 -15.64 -18.27
CA VAL A 241 -5.25 -16.98 -18.32
C VAL A 241 -4.52 -17.91 -17.35
N ARG A 242 -3.17 -17.87 -17.28
CA ARG A 242 -2.39 -18.66 -16.31
C ARG A 242 -2.70 -18.26 -14.88
N LEU A 243 -2.81 -16.96 -14.61
CA LEU A 243 -3.20 -16.46 -13.29
C LEU A 243 -4.60 -16.92 -12.88
N LYS A 244 -5.58 -16.86 -13.80
CA LYS A 244 -6.93 -17.39 -13.55
C LYS A 244 -6.88 -18.86 -13.21
N ARG A 245 -6.14 -19.66 -13.99
CA ARG A 245 -5.99 -21.10 -13.77
C ARG A 245 -5.39 -21.39 -12.40
N LEU A 246 -4.32 -20.68 -12.03
CA LEU A 246 -3.71 -20.79 -10.71
C LEU A 246 -4.71 -20.47 -9.58
N LEU A 247 -5.56 -19.45 -9.75
CA LEU A 247 -6.60 -19.08 -8.78
C LEU A 247 -7.79 -20.05 -8.73
N GLU A 248 -8.03 -20.85 -9.76
CA GLU A 248 -9.13 -21.81 -9.84
C GLU A 248 -8.70 -23.24 -9.44
N THR A 249 -7.50 -23.64 -9.82
CA THR A 249 -7.02 -25.03 -9.68
C THR A 249 -5.84 -25.17 -8.72
N GLY A 250 -5.20 -24.07 -8.33
CA GLY A 250 -3.94 -24.10 -7.59
C GLY A 250 -2.75 -24.57 -8.43
N THR A 251 -2.90 -24.65 -9.76
CA THR A 251 -1.85 -25.12 -10.68
C THR A 251 -1.76 -24.25 -11.93
N GLU A 252 -0.56 -24.13 -12.48
CA GLU A 252 -0.27 -23.38 -13.71
C GLU A 252 -0.19 -24.26 -14.97
N LYS A 253 -0.41 -25.58 -14.85
CA LYS A 253 -0.22 -26.52 -15.97
C LYS A 253 -1.39 -26.48 -16.95
N ASP A 254 -1.03 -26.56 -18.23
CA ASP A 254 -1.96 -26.71 -19.35
C ASP A 254 -2.67 -28.06 -19.39
#